data_AF-A0A9P1AKZ0-F1
#
_entry.id   AF-A0A9P1AKZ0-F1
#
_cell.length_a   1.000
_cell.length_b   1.000
_cell.length_c   1.000
_cell.angle_alpha   90.00
_cell.angle_beta   90.00
_cell.angle_gamma   90.00
#
_symmetry.space_group_name_H-M   'P 1'
#
loop_
_entity.id
_entity.type
_entity.pdbx_description
1 polymer ?
#
loop_
_entity_poly.entity_id
_entity_poly.type
_entity_poly.pdbx_seq_one_letter_code
_entity_poly.pdbx_strand_id
1 'polypeptide(L)'
;MARKTTSVECSGTDGSATNRTVSETETSPMEYQTIQSPRWTASTSHVDEHEDAPGETTTMLGFASFLIAVKSVTFIIYLVLLIVSEILLDRSFFFTILAFGVAEFALIGITIYHGIRPTLKVVFVMLGFEMTLTLVKMVFAIVLMAYDGGKDCYKDDPCSILRISVQERFYLFFFIMFTAFADSLIALLTISNSPQMHEFEMGDDYLF
;
A
#
# COMPACT_ATOMS: atom_id res chain seq x y z
N MET A 1 26.08 -1.57 -67.99
CA MET A 1 26.90 -0.46 -68.52
C MET A 1 28.11 -0.27 -67.61
N ALA A 2 29.25 0.18 -68.18
CA ALA A 2 30.47 0.68 -67.52
C ALA A 2 31.17 -0.20 -66.44
N ARG A 3 32.41 -0.61 -66.77
CA ARG A 3 33.43 -1.24 -65.91
C ARG A 3 34.35 -0.14 -65.36
N LYS A 4 34.85 -0.27 -64.12
CA LYS A 4 36.20 0.25 -63.77
C LYS A 4 36.91 -0.55 -62.66
N THR A 5 37.74 -1.51 -63.08
CA THR A 5 38.98 -1.95 -62.40
C THR A 5 39.96 -0.76 -62.29
N THR A 6 40.99 -0.69 -61.44
CA THR A 6 42.04 -1.69 -61.09
C THR A 6 42.88 -1.14 -59.90
N SER A 7 43.53 -2.02 -59.10
CA SER A 7 45.02 -2.16 -58.91
C SER A 7 45.60 -1.42 -57.68
N VAL A 8 46.64 -1.89 -56.93
CA VAL A 8 47.48 -3.12 -56.96
C VAL A 8 48.33 -3.27 -55.66
N GLU A 9 48.52 -4.52 -55.15
CA GLU A 9 49.68 -5.10 -54.38
C GLU A 9 50.31 -4.40 -53.14
N CYS A 10 51.19 -5.00 -52.30
CA CYS A 10 51.32 -6.36 -51.73
C CYS A 10 52.33 -6.35 -50.54
N SER A 11 52.06 -7.19 -49.51
CA SER A 11 52.98 -8.01 -48.68
C SER A 11 54.35 -7.52 -48.13
N GLY A 12 54.63 -7.86 -46.86
CA GLY A 12 55.97 -7.88 -46.22
C GLY A 12 56.26 -6.67 -45.30
N THR A 13 57.01 -6.76 -44.19
CA THR A 13 57.81 -7.86 -43.56
C THR A 13 57.94 -7.67 -42.03
N ASP A 14 58.51 -8.66 -41.34
CA ASP A 14 58.74 -8.71 -39.88
C ASP A 14 59.58 -7.56 -39.29
N GLY A 15 59.48 -7.35 -37.96
CA GLY A 15 60.53 -6.61 -37.23
C GLY A 15 60.18 -6.02 -35.85
N SER A 16 60.43 -6.78 -34.79
CA SER A 16 60.87 -6.36 -33.44
C SER A 16 60.99 -4.84 -33.14
N ALA A 17 60.23 -4.33 -32.15
CA ALA A 17 60.44 -3.00 -31.56
C ALA A 17 60.51 -3.02 -30.02
N THR A 18 61.55 -2.37 -29.48
CA THR A 18 62.00 -2.43 -28.08
C THR A 18 61.39 -1.33 -27.20
N ASN A 19 61.23 -1.61 -25.90
CA ASN A 19 60.88 -0.63 -24.86
C ASN A 19 61.72 0.66 -24.88
N ARG A 20 61.10 1.85 -24.72
CA ARG A 20 61.22 2.69 -23.50
C ARG A 20 60.27 3.90 -23.44
N THR A 21 60.04 4.35 -22.21
CA THR A 21 59.13 5.42 -21.74
C THR A 21 59.85 6.72 -21.32
N VAL A 22 59.06 7.78 -21.03
CA VAL A 22 59.23 8.94 -20.09
C VAL A 22 58.44 10.14 -20.71
N SER A 23 57.29 10.61 -20.16
CA SER A 23 57.05 11.60 -19.07
C SER A 23 57.72 12.98 -19.34
N GLU A 24 57.16 14.18 -19.12
CA GLU A 24 56.11 14.76 -18.24
C GLU A 24 55.29 15.85 -19.01
N THR A 25 53.98 16.07 -18.79
CA THR A 25 53.28 16.89 -17.77
C THR A 25 53.36 18.43 -17.93
N GLU A 26 52.22 19.08 -18.26
CA GLU A 26 51.91 20.47 -17.86
C GLU A 26 50.36 20.66 -17.73
N THR A 27 49.89 21.60 -16.91
CA THR A 27 48.55 21.52 -16.27
C THR A 27 47.64 22.75 -16.36
N SER A 28 46.39 22.52 -16.80
CA SER A 28 45.12 23.25 -16.46
C SER A 28 44.94 24.71 -16.93
N PRO A 29 43.68 25.17 -17.19
CA PRO A 29 42.66 25.38 -16.14
C PRO A 29 41.21 24.87 -16.43
N MET A 30 40.48 24.64 -15.33
CA MET A 30 39.00 24.56 -15.10
C MET A 30 38.05 24.45 -16.32
N GLU A 31 37.29 23.35 -16.49
CA GLU A 31 36.15 22.83 -15.70
C GLU A 31 34.77 23.34 -16.18
N TYR A 32 33.96 22.41 -16.69
CA TYR A 32 32.51 22.51 -16.81
C TYR A 32 31.92 21.16 -16.40
N GLN A 33 31.27 21.08 -15.24
CA GLN A 33 30.70 19.83 -14.75
C GLN A 33 29.48 19.43 -15.58
N THR A 34 29.57 18.27 -16.25
CA THR A 34 28.39 17.54 -16.73
C THR A 34 28.15 16.40 -15.76
N ILE A 35 27.11 16.50 -14.94
CA ILE A 35 26.74 15.42 -14.00
C ILE A 35 26.26 14.23 -14.81
N GLN A 36 27.10 13.20 -14.89
CA GLN A 36 26.86 12.01 -15.69
C GLN A 36 26.12 10.97 -14.83
N SER A 37 24.86 10.69 -15.18
CA SER A 37 24.07 9.65 -14.51
C SER A 37 24.77 8.28 -14.62
N PRO A 38 24.86 7.48 -13.54
CA PRO A 38 25.62 6.23 -13.55
C PRO A 38 24.97 5.21 -14.49
N ARG A 39 25.68 4.91 -15.57
CA ARG A 39 25.34 3.88 -16.55
C ARG A 39 25.66 2.50 -15.97
N TRP A 40 24.65 1.78 -15.51
CA TRP A 40 24.81 0.39 -15.05
C TRP A 40 25.26 -0.50 -16.22
N THR A 41 26.52 -0.95 -16.18
CA THR A 41 27.05 -1.98 -17.09
C THR A 41 26.83 -3.35 -16.46
N ALA A 42 25.95 -4.16 -17.07
CA ALA A 42 25.79 -5.55 -16.68
C ALA A 42 27.08 -6.32 -16.93
N SER A 43 27.60 -6.98 -15.90
CA SER A 43 28.62 -8.01 -16.00
C SER A 43 28.04 -9.32 -15.49
N THR A 44 28.02 -10.32 -16.35
CA THR A 44 27.41 -11.63 -16.09
C THR A 44 28.30 -12.50 -15.21
N SER A 45 27.75 -12.97 -14.09
CA SER A 45 28.11 -14.27 -13.51
C SER A 45 26.85 -14.95 -13.02
N HIS A 46 26.45 -16.04 -13.69
CA HIS A 46 25.47 -16.98 -13.12
C HIS A 46 26.12 -17.61 -11.89
N VAL A 47 25.69 -17.17 -10.72
CA VAL A 47 25.85 -17.88 -9.45
C VAL A 47 24.44 -18.09 -8.93
N ASP A 48 24.04 -19.34 -8.76
CA ASP A 48 22.78 -19.70 -8.09
C ASP A 48 22.94 -19.45 -6.58
N GLU A 49 22.99 -18.17 -6.20
CA GLU A 49 22.86 -17.74 -4.81
C GLU A 49 21.37 -17.69 -4.44
N HIS A 50 20.89 -18.86 -4.02
CA HIS A 50 19.67 -18.98 -3.21
C HIS A 50 19.96 -18.41 -1.80
N GLU A 51 20.23 -17.11 -1.72
CA GLU A 51 20.17 -16.38 -0.46
C GLU A 51 18.69 -16.18 -0.10
N ASP A 52 18.17 -17.02 0.80
CA ASP A 52 16.93 -16.75 1.52
C ASP A 52 17.10 -15.43 2.30
N ALA A 53 16.65 -14.32 1.71
CA ALA A 53 16.76 -12.98 2.28
C ALA A 53 16.02 -12.91 3.64
N PRO A 54 16.72 -12.87 4.80
CA PRO A 54 16.05 -12.96 6.10
C PRO A 54 15.27 -11.68 6.46
N GLY A 55 15.53 -10.60 5.72
CA GLY A 55 14.89 -9.29 5.90
C GLY A 55 13.47 -9.19 5.33
N GLU A 56 13.13 -9.94 4.29
CA GLU A 56 11.85 -9.76 3.58
C GLU A 56 10.69 -10.50 4.26
N THR A 57 10.97 -11.72 4.75
CA THR A 57 10.00 -12.47 5.57
C THR A 57 9.74 -11.80 6.92
N THR A 58 10.75 -11.16 7.52
CA THR A 58 10.62 -10.50 8.84
C THR A 58 9.88 -9.16 8.75
N THR A 59 10.08 -8.35 7.69
CA THR A 59 9.32 -7.12 7.46
C THR A 59 7.84 -7.40 7.16
N MET A 60 7.55 -8.40 6.32
CA MET A 60 6.18 -8.76 5.97
C MET A 60 5.40 -9.32 7.18
N LEU A 61 6.03 -10.13 8.03
CA LEU A 61 5.43 -10.58 9.29
C LEU A 61 5.19 -9.41 10.26
N GLY A 62 6.14 -8.47 10.34
CA GLY A 62 6.03 -7.24 11.11
C GLY A 62 4.83 -6.39 10.67
N PHE A 63 4.69 -6.14 9.37
CA PHE A 63 3.58 -5.36 8.83
C PHE A 63 2.21 -6.03 9.04
N ALA A 64 2.12 -7.35 8.83
CA ALA A 64 0.90 -8.10 9.15
C ALA A 64 0.54 -8.01 10.63
N SER A 65 1.53 -8.11 11.54
CA SER A 65 1.30 -7.95 12.99
C SER A 65 0.80 -6.54 13.37
N PHE A 66 1.31 -5.50 12.71
CA PHE A 66 0.86 -4.12 12.88
C PHE A 66 -0.59 -3.95 12.44
N LEU A 67 -0.96 -4.47 11.26
CA LEU A 67 -2.34 -4.42 10.77
C LEU A 67 -3.33 -5.14 11.69
N ILE A 68 -2.95 -6.32 12.22
CA ILE A 68 -3.75 -7.05 13.20
C ILE A 68 -3.90 -6.22 14.48
N ALA A 69 -2.81 -5.63 14.99
CA ALA A 69 -2.84 -4.80 16.19
C ALA A 69 -3.78 -3.59 16.03
N VAL A 70 -3.64 -2.81 14.96
CA VAL A 70 -4.48 -1.62 14.72
C VAL A 70 -5.95 -2.00 14.56
N LYS A 71 -6.27 -3.00 13.73
CA LYS A 71 -7.66 -3.48 13.57
C LYS A 71 -8.24 -4.04 14.87
N SER A 72 -7.42 -4.70 15.70
CA SER A 72 -7.87 -5.19 17.02
C SER A 72 -8.25 -4.06 17.98
N VAL A 73 -7.56 -2.91 17.94
CA VAL A 73 -7.93 -1.72 18.73
C VAL A 73 -9.28 -1.17 18.26
N THR A 74 -9.49 -1.03 16.95
CA THR A 74 -10.79 -0.62 16.38
C THR A 74 -11.91 -1.57 16.81
N PHE A 75 -11.69 -2.89 16.75
CA PHE A 75 -12.66 -3.89 17.21
C PHE A 75 -12.95 -3.82 18.72
N ILE A 76 -11.93 -3.60 19.55
CA ILE A 76 -12.13 -3.37 21.00
C ILE A 76 -12.99 -2.13 21.25
N ILE A 77 -12.80 -1.04 20.49
CA ILE A 77 -13.65 0.15 20.59
C ILE A 77 -15.10 -0.18 20.22
N TYR A 78 -15.34 -0.93 19.14
CA TYR A 78 -16.69 -1.40 18.80
C TYR A 78 -17.31 -2.31 19.88
N LEU A 79 -16.53 -3.19 20.52
CA LEU A 79 -17.01 -4.01 21.65
C LEU A 79 -17.38 -3.16 22.88
N VAL A 80 -16.56 -2.16 23.22
CA VAL A 80 -16.86 -1.24 24.33
C VAL A 80 -18.13 -0.43 24.01
N LEU A 81 -18.26 0.09 22.79
CA LEU A 81 -19.46 0.79 22.35
C LEU A 81 -20.69 -0.13 22.38
N LEU A 82 -20.56 -1.41 22.03
CA LEU A 82 -21.65 -2.39 22.09
C LEU A 82 -22.13 -2.64 23.53
N ILE A 83 -21.20 -2.78 24.49
CA ILE A 83 -21.54 -2.91 25.92
C ILE A 83 -22.21 -1.63 26.44
N VAL A 84 -21.66 -0.47 26.09
CA VAL A 84 -22.26 0.84 26.42
C VAL A 84 -23.65 0.99 25.80
N SER A 85 -23.87 0.46 24.59
CA SER A 85 -25.16 0.48 23.89
C SER A 85 -26.24 -0.22 24.70
N GLU A 86 -25.96 -1.44 25.18
CA GLU A 86 -26.93 -2.27 25.91
C GLU A 86 -27.33 -1.68 27.28
N ILE A 87 -26.44 -0.90 27.89
CA ILE A 87 -26.64 -0.32 29.23
C ILE A 87 -27.24 1.09 29.18
N LEU A 88 -26.85 1.91 28.19
CA LEU A 88 -27.13 3.36 28.18
C LEU A 88 -27.89 3.87 26.94
N LEU A 89 -28.00 3.11 25.84
CA LEU A 89 -28.63 3.59 24.60
C LEU A 89 -29.79 2.71 24.12
N ASP A 90 -30.50 3.23 23.12
CA ASP A 90 -31.68 2.60 22.54
C ASP A 90 -31.32 1.39 21.64
N ARG A 91 -32.23 0.41 21.56
CA ARG A 91 -31.98 -0.89 20.91
C ARG A 91 -31.59 -0.77 19.42
N SER A 92 -32.00 0.31 18.74
CA SER A 92 -31.61 0.56 17.34
C SER A 92 -30.12 0.90 17.19
N PHE A 93 -29.50 1.54 18.20
CA PHE A 93 -28.07 1.87 18.18
C PHE A 93 -27.21 0.62 18.30
N PHE A 94 -27.59 -0.30 19.21
CA PHE A 94 -26.94 -1.60 19.39
C PHE A 94 -26.78 -2.38 18.08
N PHE A 95 -27.83 -2.52 17.27
CA PHE A 95 -27.76 -3.28 16.01
C PHE A 95 -26.81 -2.67 14.98
N THR A 96 -26.74 -1.34 14.89
CA THR A 96 -25.80 -0.63 14.02
C THR A 96 -24.36 -0.89 14.43
N ILE A 97 -24.06 -0.76 15.72
CA ILE A 97 -22.72 -1.01 16.28
C ILE A 97 -22.32 -2.49 16.13
N LEU A 98 -23.27 -3.42 16.37
CA LEU A 98 -23.07 -4.86 16.15
C LEU A 98 -22.75 -5.18 14.68
N ALA A 99 -23.47 -4.60 13.72
CA ALA A 99 -23.24 -4.85 12.29
C ALA A 99 -21.83 -4.42 11.85
N PHE A 100 -21.38 -3.23 12.27
CA PHE A 100 -20.01 -2.79 12.01
C PHE A 100 -18.98 -3.65 12.76
N GLY A 101 -19.21 -3.99 14.03
CA GLY A 101 -18.32 -4.86 14.81
C GLY A 101 -18.12 -6.26 14.21
N VAL A 102 -19.17 -6.84 13.61
CA VAL A 102 -19.08 -8.13 12.88
C VAL A 102 -18.27 -7.98 11.59
N ALA A 103 -18.40 -6.85 10.87
CA ALA A 103 -17.59 -6.58 9.68
C ALA A 103 -16.10 -6.36 10.02
N GLU A 104 -15.79 -5.66 11.12
CA GLU A 104 -14.42 -5.53 11.64
C GLU A 104 -13.83 -6.88 12.05
N PHE A 105 -14.61 -7.74 12.71
CA PHE A 105 -14.18 -9.09 13.07
C PHE A 105 -13.84 -9.92 11.84
N ALA A 106 -14.63 -9.80 10.76
CA ALA A 106 -14.32 -10.44 9.48
C ALA A 106 -13.02 -9.90 8.85
N LEU A 107 -12.79 -8.58 8.90
CA LEU A 107 -11.52 -7.98 8.46
C LEU A 107 -10.32 -8.51 9.25
N ILE A 108 -10.41 -8.61 10.57
CA ILE A 108 -9.35 -9.21 11.41
C ILE A 108 -9.07 -10.65 10.96
N GLY A 109 -10.12 -11.45 10.71
CA GLY A 109 -9.98 -12.81 10.19
C GLY A 109 -9.25 -12.87 8.85
N ILE A 110 -9.58 -11.97 7.92
CA ILE A 110 -8.91 -11.85 6.61
C ILE A 110 -7.45 -11.40 6.79
N THR A 111 -7.16 -10.44 7.67
CA THR A 111 -5.79 -9.96 7.95
C THR A 111 -4.93 -11.04 8.61
N ILE A 112 -5.47 -11.83 9.53
CA ILE A 112 -4.77 -13.01 10.10
C ILE A 112 -4.50 -14.04 9.00
N TYR A 113 -5.48 -14.34 8.15
CA TYR A 113 -5.29 -15.27 7.03
C TYR A 113 -4.22 -14.76 6.05
N HIS A 114 -4.18 -13.46 5.78
CA HIS A 114 -3.14 -12.82 4.97
C HIS A 114 -1.74 -12.98 5.58
N GLY A 115 -1.59 -12.75 6.89
CA GLY A 115 -0.32 -12.94 7.59
C GLY A 115 0.19 -14.39 7.59
N ILE A 116 -0.70 -15.38 7.48
CA ILE A 116 -0.34 -16.81 7.34
C ILE A 116 -0.11 -17.20 5.87
N ARG A 117 -0.87 -16.62 4.93
CA ARG A 117 -0.84 -16.89 3.49
C ARG A 117 -0.80 -15.59 2.68
N PRO A 118 0.40 -14.98 2.54
CA PRO A 118 0.59 -13.72 1.85
C PRO A 118 0.48 -13.90 0.34
N THR A 119 -0.75 -13.85 -0.18
CA THR A 119 -1.01 -13.95 -1.61
C THR A 119 -1.73 -12.71 -2.10
N LEU A 120 -1.36 -12.25 -3.30
CA LEU A 120 -1.94 -11.08 -3.97
C LEU A 120 -3.49 -11.11 -3.99
N LYS A 121 -4.08 -12.29 -4.20
CA LYS A 121 -5.54 -12.49 -4.18
C LYS A 121 -6.16 -12.14 -2.82
N VAL A 122 -5.48 -12.44 -1.72
CA VAL A 122 -5.93 -12.11 -0.36
C VAL A 122 -5.77 -10.62 -0.09
N VAL A 123 -4.70 -9.98 -0.56
CA VAL A 123 -4.52 -8.52 -0.47
C VAL A 123 -5.66 -7.79 -1.18
N PHE A 124 -6.01 -8.18 -2.42
CA PHE A 124 -7.13 -7.58 -3.13
C PHE A 124 -8.48 -7.78 -2.43
N VAL A 125 -8.73 -8.96 -1.82
CA VAL A 125 -9.94 -9.20 -1.02
C VAL A 125 -9.94 -8.34 0.24
N MET A 126 -8.81 -8.21 0.93
CA MET A 126 -8.66 -7.38 2.12
C MET A 126 -8.91 -5.90 1.80
N LEU A 127 -8.19 -5.34 0.83
CA LEU A 127 -8.35 -3.96 0.37
C LEU A 127 -9.77 -3.69 -0.15
N GLY A 128 -10.31 -4.59 -0.96
CA GLY A 128 -11.67 -4.46 -1.50
C GLY A 128 -12.73 -4.43 -0.39
N PHE A 129 -12.61 -5.28 0.62
CA PHE A 129 -13.51 -5.27 1.78
C PHE A 129 -13.33 -4.02 2.63
N GLU A 130 -12.09 -3.61 2.91
CA GLU A 130 -11.78 -2.43 3.74
C GLU A 130 -12.30 -1.13 3.09
N MET A 131 -12.08 -0.95 1.79
CA MET A 131 -12.65 0.17 1.02
C MET A 131 -14.18 0.12 0.94
N THR A 132 -14.77 -1.07 0.78
CA THR A 132 -16.24 -1.23 0.75
C THR A 132 -16.86 -0.88 2.10
N LEU A 133 -16.29 -1.38 3.20
CA LEU A 133 -16.76 -1.10 4.56
C LEU A 133 -16.62 0.39 4.88
N THR A 134 -15.51 1.00 4.49
CA THR A 134 -15.28 2.46 4.59
C THR A 134 -16.36 3.26 3.86
N LEU A 135 -16.68 2.88 2.62
CA LEU A 135 -17.75 3.52 1.84
C LEU A 135 -19.11 3.38 2.53
N VAL A 136 -19.44 2.19 3.05
CA VAL A 136 -20.69 1.95 3.77
C VAL A 136 -20.77 2.80 5.05
N LYS A 137 -19.68 2.90 5.82
CA LYS A 137 -19.57 3.80 7.00
C LYS A 137 -19.84 5.27 6.60
N MET A 138 -19.19 5.75 5.54
CA MET A 138 -19.35 7.13 5.03
C MET A 138 -20.79 7.42 4.57
N VAL A 139 -21.38 6.52 3.76
CA VAL A 139 -22.77 6.66 3.29
C VAL A 139 -23.74 6.64 4.47
N PHE A 140 -23.55 5.74 5.44
CA PHE A 140 -24.37 5.69 6.65
C PHE A 140 -24.27 6.98 7.47
N ALA A 141 -23.07 7.52 7.68
CA ALA A 141 -22.85 8.78 8.39
C ALA A 141 -23.57 9.96 7.70
N ILE A 142 -23.50 10.04 6.37
CA ILE A 142 -24.23 11.06 5.59
C ILE A 142 -25.74 10.90 5.73
N VAL A 143 -26.27 9.69 5.55
CA VAL A 143 -27.71 9.39 5.65
C VAL A 143 -28.26 9.71 7.04
N LEU A 144 -27.52 9.37 8.10
CA LEU A 144 -27.85 9.64 9.50
C LEU A 144 -28.09 11.13 9.79
N MET A 145 -27.27 12.00 9.19
CA MET A 145 -27.37 13.45 9.35
C MET A 145 -28.32 14.10 8.32
N ALA A 146 -28.50 13.52 7.14
CA ALA A 146 -29.33 14.10 6.08
C ALA A 146 -30.84 13.90 6.32
N TYR A 147 -31.27 12.73 6.81
CA TYR A 147 -32.70 12.41 6.99
C TYR A 147 -33.28 12.89 8.33
N ASP A 148 -32.51 12.71 9.40
CA ASP A 148 -32.92 12.94 10.78
C ASP A 148 -32.14 14.11 11.45
N GLY A 149 -31.37 14.87 10.68
CA GLY A 149 -30.55 15.98 11.17
C GLY A 149 -31.38 17.08 11.84
N GLY A 150 -30.96 17.50 13.02
CA GLY A 150 -31.57 18.60 13.77
C GLY A 150 -32.91 18.30 14.45
N LYS A 151 -33.43 17.07 14.36
CA LYS A 151 -34.62 16.63 15.10
C LYS A 151 -34.23 15.90 16.39
N ASP A 152 -34.86 16.23 17.51
CA ASP A 152 -34.62 15.55 18.77
C ASP A 152 -35.57 14.36 18.92
N CYS A 153 -35.23 13.27 18.21
CA CYS A 153 -35.99 12.03 18.04
C CYS A 153 -36.35 11.27 19.33
N TYR A 154 -35.88 11.76 20.48
CA TYR A 154 -36.24 11.29 21.82
C TYR A 154 -37.49 11.99 22.38
N LYS A 155 -37.84 13.17 21.83
CA LYS A 155 -39.02 13.98 22.20
C LYS A 155 -40.01 14.15 21.05
N ASP A 156 -39.52 14.49 19.86
CA ASP A 156 -40.32 14.93 18.72
C ASP A 156 -40.47 13.80 17.69
N ASP A 157 -41.33 12.83 18.02
CA ASP A 157 -41.66 11.62 17.25
C ASP A 157 -40.50 10.63 16.99
N PRO A 158 -40.80 9.32 16.81
CA PRO A 158 -39.77 8.32 16.54
C PRO A 158 -39.19 8.48 15.12
N CYS A 159 -37.92 8.89 15.03
CA CYS A 159 -37.22 9.03 13.76
C CYS A 159 -37.02 7.71 13.00
N SER A 160 -36.77 7.82 11.69
CA SER A 160 -36.78 6.69 10.76
C SER A 160 -35.52 5.81 10.82
N ILE A 161 -34.36 6.37 11.19
CA ILE A 161 -33.09 5.63 11.16
C ILE A 161 -32.67 5.20 12.57
N LEU A 162 -32.49 6.17 13.47
CA LEU A 162 -32.04 5.93 14.85
C LEU A 162 -32.82 6.79 15.84
N ARG A 163 -33.38 6.13 16.86
CA ARG A 163 -33.98 6.75 18.05
C ARG A 163 -32.88 7.14 19.03
N ILE A 164 -32.21 8.24 18.74
CA ILE A 164 -31.15 8.83 19.57
C ILE A 164 -31.29 10.35 19.57
N SER A 165 -30.81 11.00 20.63
CA SER A 165 -30.82 12.46 20.75
C SER A 165 -29.94 13.13 19.69
N VAL A 166 -30.13 14.44 19.47
CA VAL A 166 -29.29 15.22 18.55
C VAL A 166 -27.81 15.14 18.92
N GLN A 167 -27.48 15.14 20.21
CA GLN A 167 -26.09 15.14 20.69
C GLN A 167 -25.40 13.78 20.47
N GLU A 168 -26.08 12.67 20.76
CA GLU A 168 -25.56 11.32 20.50
C GLU A 168 -25.37 11.08 19.00
N ARG A 169 -26.31 11.55 18.17
CA ARG A 169 -26.22 11.50 16.70
C ARG A 169 -25.01 12.24 16.17
N PHE A 170 -24.72 13.42 16.71
CA PHE A 170 -23.55 14.21 16.35
C PHE A 170 -22.24 13.48 16.70
N TYR A 171 -22.12 12.94 17.92
CA TYR A 171 -20.94 12.14 18.29
C TYR A 171 -20.81 10.86 17.45
N LEU A 172 -21.91 10.16 17.16
CA LEU A 172 -21.91 8.98 16.29
C LEU A 172 -21.44 9.32 14.87
N PHE A 173 -21.90 10.43 14.30
CA PHE A 173 -21.44 10.91 13.00
C PHE A 173 -19.93 11.13 12.98
N PHE A 174 -19.38 11.90 13.94
CA PHE A 174 -17.93 12.14 13.99
C PHE A 174 -17.12 10.87 14.27
N PHE A 175 -17.63 9.96 15.09
CA PHE A 175 -17.00 8.65 15.33
C PHE A 175 -16.93 7.79 14.07
N ILE A 176 -18.02 7.70 13.30
CA ILE A 176 -18.07 6.91 12.05
C ILE A 176 -17.20 7.56 10.97
N MET A 177 -17.21 8.90 10.85
CA MET A 177 -16.33 9.64 9.94
C MET A 177 -14.85 9.45 10.28
N PHE A 178 -14.47 9.51 11.57
CA PHE A 178 -13.09 9.34 12.00
C PHE A 178 -12.60 7.89 11.79
N THR A 179 -13.43 6.89 12.11
CA THR A 179 -13.09 5.48 11.86
C THR A 179 -12.94 5.20 10.37
N ALA A 180 -13.88 5.64 9.53
CA ALA A 180 -13.76 5.50 8.07
C ALA A 180 -12.50 6.20 7.50
N PHE A 181 -12.11 7.35 8.05
CA PHE A 181 -10.84 8.00 7.69
C PHE A 181 -9.62 7.18 8.12
N ALA A 182 -9.62 6.63 9.35
CA ALA A 182 -8.55 5.76 9.82
C ALA A 182 -8.42 4.48 8.97
N ASP A 183 -9.54 3.83 8.63
CA ASP A 183 -9.59 2.65 7.76
C ASP A 183 -9.03 2.97 6.35
N SER A 184 -9.37 4.15 5.81
CA SER A 184 -8.79 4.65 4.55
C SER A 184 -7.26 4.77 4.63
N LEU A 185 -6.72 5.30 5.73
CA LEU A 185 -5.27 5.38 5.95
C LEU A 185 -4.62 3.99 6.09
N ILE A 186 -5.28 3.05 6.77
CA ILE A 186 -4.78 1.67 6.93
C ILE A 186 -4.76 0.95 5.57
N ALA A 187 -5.78 1.16 4.73
CA ALA A 187 -5.80 0.63 3.37
C ALA A 187 -4.69 1.24 2.49
N LEU A 188 -4.42 2.55 2.60
CA LEU A 188 -3.28 3.18 1.92
C LEU A 188 -1.92 2.65 2.41
N LEU A 189 -1.75 2.45 3.72
CA LEU A 189 -0.56 1.80 4.28
C LEU A 189 -0.40 0.35 3.80
N THR A 190 -1.52 -0.36 3.63
CA THR A 190 -1.55 -1.74 3.11
C THR A 190 -1.12 -1.78 1.64
N ILE A 191 -1.51 -0.80 0.82
CA ILE A 191 -1.02 -0.69 -0.56
C ILE A 191 0.49 -0.37 -0.57
N SER A 192 0.94 0.61 0.20
CA SER A 192 2.34 1.08 0.15
C SER A 192 3.38 0.17 0.82
N ASN A 193 2.96 -0.78 1.66
CA ASN A 193 3.85 -1.72 2.36
C ASN A 193 3.60 -3.20 1.98
N SER A 194 2.77 -3.49 0.97
CA SER A 194 2.53 -4.87 0.51
C SER A 194 3.51 -5.24 -0.61
N PRO A 195 4.46 -6.18 -0.40
CA PRO A 195 5.41 -6.60 -1.44
C PRO A 195 4.69 -7.12 -2.70
N GLN A 196 3.61 -7.89 -2.53
CA GLN A 196 2.87 -8.46 -3.66
C GLN A 196 2.24 -7.40 -4.56
N MET A 197 1.92 -6.20 -4.05
CA MET A 197 1.37 -5.12 -4.88
C MET A 197 2.47 -4.51 -5.76
N HIS A 198 3.68 -4.42 -5.23
CA HIS A 198 4.83 -3.87 -5.94
C HIS A 198 5.39 -4.87 -6.98
N GLU A 199 5.40 -6.17 -6.66
CA GLU A 199 5.67 -7.25 -7.61
C GLU A 199 4.66 -7.27 -8.77
N PHE A 200 3.37 -7.04 -8.49
CA PHE A 200 2.34 -6.97 -9.52
C PHE A 200 2.53 -5.75 -10.45
N GLU A 201 2.87 -4.59 -9.89
CA GLU A 201 3.14 -3.36 -10.66
C GLU A 201 4.35 -3.51 -11.58
N MET A 202 5.47 -4.05 -11.07
CA MET A 202 6.67 -4.29 -11.89
C MET A 202 6.53 -5.48 -12.86
N GLY A 203 5.61 -6.41 -12.61
CA GLY A 203 5.42 -7.61 -13.43
C GLY A 203 4.98 -7.33 -14.88
N ASP A 204 4.27 -6.22 -15.13
CA ASP A 204 3.86 -5.80 -16.48
C ASP A 204 5.01 -5.12 -17.26
N ASP A 205 6.01 -4.54 -16.58
CA ASP A 205 7.15 -3.84 -17.23
C ASP A 205 8.17 -4.80 -17.87
N TYR A 206 8.08 -6.11 -17.62
CA TYR A 206 8.99 -7.14 -18.17
C TYR A 206 8.36 -8.03 -19.25
N LEU A 207 7.16 -7.69 -19.76
CA LEU A 207 6.38 -8.53 -20.68
C LEU A 207 6.28 -8.02 -22.13
N PHE A 208 7.15 -7.09 -22.54
CA PHE A 208 7.20 -6.52 -23.90
C PHE A 208 8.62 -6.48 -24.49
#